data_AF-A0A1R1BMQ0-F1
#
_entry.id   AF-A0A1R1BMQ0-F1
#
_cell.length_a   1.000
_cell.length_b   1.000
_cell.length_c   1.000
_cell.angle_alpha   90.00
_cell.angle_beta   90.00
_cell.angle_gamma   90.00
#
_symmetry.space_group_name_H-M   'P 1'
#
loop_
_entity.id
_entity.type
_entity.pdbx_description
1 polymer ?
#
loop_
_entity_poly.entity_id
_entity_poly.type
_entity_poly.pdbx_seq_one_letter_code
_entity_poly.pdbx_strand_id
1 'polypeptide(L)'
;MWNDYYILWNYAAVSITDIRYMELEAYEMKYKFPTSTFVLTFQGEAGVMIDNQTYEVSRFYVLHGGKGSKLVIQAGEAGLRLYYLMYKANLPSGGRNDLGRLIKEILMKDQLVEVSSEAIPEFAGDYIILTADNLTLEELKSKPVWSSLDAVKNDRVFIWSPDRSWYFDPIATLDQTEELAAWFTKISEQK
;
A
#
# COMPACT_ATOMS: atom_id res chain seq x y z
N MET A 1 0.21 16.18 -7.37
CA MET A 1 0.89 15.38 -8.42
C MET A 1 0.89 13.89 -8.08
N TRP A 2 1.11 13.48 -6.82
CA TRP A 2 1.04 12.06 -6.40
C TRP A 2 -0.40 11.47 -6.38
N ASN A 3 -1.39 12.24 -5.91
CA ASN A 3 -2.81 11.80 -5.87
C ASN A 3 -3.39 11.43 -7.25
N ASP A 4 -2.90 12.03 -8.33
CA ASP A 4 -3.40 11.76 -9.69
C ASP A 4 -2.99 10.34 -10.16
N TYR A 5 -1.84 9.83 -9.71
CA TYR A 5 -1.35 8.51 -10.09
C TYR A 5 -2.11 7.38 -9.40
N TYR A 6 -2.45 7.53 -8.12
CA TYR A 6 -3.23 6.55 -7.35
C TYR A 6 -4.59 6.28 -7.99
N ILE A 7 -5.27 7.35 -8.42
CA ILE A 7 -6.55 7.29 -9.10
C ILE A 7 -6.46 6.45 -10.37
N LEU A 8 -5.42 6.66 -11.18
CA LEU A 8 -5.26 5.92 -12.42
C LEU A 8 -5.07 4.42 -12.18
N TRP A 9 -4.39 4.03 -11.10
CA TRP A 9 -4.18 2.62 -10.74
C TRP A 9 -5.47 1.93 -10.26
N ASN A 10 -6.30 2.61 -9.45
CA ASN A 10 -7.57 2.04 -8.98
C ASN A 10 -8.55 1.69 -10.12
N TYR A 11 -8.47 2.42 -11.22
CA TYR A 11 -9.35 2.20 -12.38
C TYR A 11 -8.63 1.53 -13.55
N ALA A 12 -7.34 1.21 -13.43
CA ALA A 12 -6.62 0.48 -14.44
C ALA A 12 -7.08 -0.98 -14.47
N ALA A 13 -7.53 -1.44 -15.63
CA ALA A 13 -7.63 -2.86 -15.90
C ALA A 13 -6.20 -3.40 -16.08
N VAL A 14 -5.70 -4.10 -15.06
CA VAL A 14 -4.37 -4.71 -15.07
C VAL A 14 -4.48 -6.16 -15.52
N SER A 15 -3.67 -6.54 -16.50
CA SER A 15 -3.50 -7.93 -16.92
C SER A 15 -2.06 -8.35 -16.70
N ILE A 16 -1.85 -9.39 -15.90
CA ILE A 16 -0.56 -10.04 -15.77
C ILE A 16 -0.26 -10.74 -17.09
N THR A 17 0.89 -10.42 -17.67
CA THR A 17 1.31 -10.96 -18.96
C THR A 17 2.33 -12.08 -18.83
N ASP A 18 3.17 -12.04 -17.80
CA ASP A 18 4.20 -13.04 -17.55
C ASP A 18 4.67 -12.94 -16.09
N ILE A 19 5.07 -14.06 -15.51
CA ILE A 19 5.73 -14.12 -14.19
C ILE A 19 6.97 -14.97 -14.35
N ARG A 20 8.14 -14.41 -14.02
CA ARG A 20 9.41 -15.13 -14.11
C ARG A 20 10.11 -15.16 -12.78
N TYR A 21 10.54 -16.36 -12.40
CA TYR A 21 11.50 -16.56 -11.33
C TYR A 21 12.92 -16.53 -11.88
N MET A 22 13.84 -15.88 -11.17
CA MET A 22 15.26 -15.82 -11.54
C MET A 22 16.13 -16.07 -10.31
N GLU A 23 17.16 -16.90 -10.50
CA GLU A 23 18.31 -16.99 -9.61
C GLU A 23 19.50 -16.40 -10.36
N LEU A 24 20.13 -15.41 -9.74
CA LEU A 24 21.32 -14.73 -10.25
C LEU A 24 22.48 -15.10 -9.34
N GLU A 25 23.54 -15.63 -9.93
CA GLU A 25 24.83 -15.77 -9.26
C GLU A 25 25.53 -14.39 -9.17
N ALA A 26 26.69 -14.32 -8.51
CA ALA A 26 27.46 -13.09 -8.29
C ALA A 26 28.06 -12.48 -9.58
N TYR A 27 27.21 -12.00 -10.50
CA TYR A 27 27.59 -11.31 -11.73
C TYR A 27 26.60 -10.21 -12.11
N GLU A 28 27.02 -9.35 -13.03
CA GLU A 28 26.18 -8.28 -13.57
C GLU A 28 25.20 -8.83 -14.62
N MET A 29 23.91 -8.57 -14.40
CA MET A 29 22.84 -8.90 -15.34
C MET A 29 22.22 -7.61 -15.88
N LYS A 30 22.03 -7.56 -17.20
CA LYS A 30 21.36 -6.44 -17.89
C LYS A 30 20.09 -6.94 -18.58
N TYR A 31 19.00 -6.22 -18.38
CA TYR A 31 17.70 -6.55 -18.98
C TYR A 31 16.97 -5.30 -19.43
N LYS A 32 16.18 -5.40 -20.49
CA LYS A 32 15.28 -4.33 -20.92
C LYS A 32 13.85 -4.81 -20.78
N PHE A 33 13.04 -4.10 -20.00
CA PHE A 33 11.68 -4.55 -19.74
C PHE A 33 10.83 -4.55 -21.02
N PRO A 34 10.27 -5.70 -21.44
CA PRO A 34 9.44 -5.78 -22.64
C PRO A 34 8.05 -5.13 -22.45
N THR A 35 7.61 -5.03 -21.21
CA THR A 35 6.38 -4.36 -20.73
C THR A 35 6.62 -3.83 -19.32
N SER A 36 5.70 -3.06 -18.75
CA SER A 36 5.84 -2.59 -17.37
C SER A 36 6.00 -3.78 -16.42
N THR A 37 6.97 -3.70 -15.51
CA THR A 37 7.44 -4.84 -14.74
C THR A 37 7.68 -4.43 -13.29
N PHE A 38 7.15 -5.20 -12.35
CA PHE A 38 7.60 -5.19 -10.97
C PHE A 38 8.73 -6.22 -10.79
N VAL A 39 9.76 -5.84 -10.04
CA VAL A 39 10.85 -6.72 -9.63
C VAL A 39 10.74 -6.91 -8.12
N LEU A 40 10.52 -8.15 -7.69
CA LEU A 40 10.42 -8.52 -6.27
C LEU A 40 11.63 -9.38 -5.90
N THR A 41 12.48 -8.91 -4.99
CA THR A 41 13.57 -9.73 -4.43
C THR A 41 13.06 -10.55 -3.26
N PHE A 42 13.63 -11.74 -3.03
CA PHE A 42 13.21 -12.59 -1.91
C PHE A 42 14.38 -13.16 -1.10
N GLN A 43 15.56 -13.25 -1.68
CA GLN A 43 16.77 -13.70 -1.00
C GLN A 43 18.00 -13.07 -1.65
N GLY A 44 19.01 -12.79 -0.83
CA GLY A 44 20.25 -12.15 -1.26
C GLY A 44 20.20 -10.63 -1.17
N GLU A 45 21.26 -10.01 -1.68
CA GLU A 45 21.44 -8.56 -1.75
C GLU A 45 22.03 -8.19 -3.11
N ALA A 46 21.77 -6.97 -3.57
CA ALA A 46 22.29 -6.47 -4.82
C ALA A 46 22.23 -4.96 -4.93
N GLY A 47 23.16 -4.40 -5.71
CA GLY A 47 22.97 -3.10 -6.33
C GLY A 47 22.07 -3.24 -7.55
N VAL A 48 21.01 -2.44 -7.64
CA VAL A 48 20.06 -2.44 -8.75
C VAL A 48 19.95 -1.03 -9.33
N MET A 49 20.07 -0.92 -10.64
CA MET A 49 19.82 0.32 -11.37
C MET A 49 18.66 0.14 -12.34
N ILE A 50 17.67 1.03 -12.26
CA ILE A 50 16.59 1.14 -13.25
C ILE A 50 16.71 2.51 -13.91
N ASP A 51 17.00 2.50 -15.20
CA ASP A 51 17.33 3.68 -16.00
C ASP A 51 18.50 4.48 -15.41
N ASN A 52 18.22 5.55 -14.66
CA ASN A 52 19.22 6.43 -14.04
C ASN A 52 19.14 6.44 -12.50
N GLN A 53 18.30 5.58 -11.91
CA GLN A 53 18.09 5.51 -10.46
C GLN A 53 18.70 4.21 -9.93
N THR A 54 19.53 4.34 -8.89
CA THR A 54 20.23 3.23 -8.25
C THR A 54 19.64 2.96 -6.87
N TYR A 55 19.57 1.69 -6.51
CA TYR A 55 19.01 1.15 -5.28
C TYR A 55 19.95 0.07 -4.74
N GLU A 56 20.20 0.08 -3.45
CA GLU A 56 20.72 -1.11 -2.76
C GLU A 56 19.51 -1.89 -2.25
N VAL A 57 19.40 -3.15 -2.64
CA VAL A 57 18.26 -3.99 -2.28
C VAL A 57 18.71 -5.23 -1.51
N SER A 58 17.86 -5.65 -0.59
CA SER A 58 17.96 -6.94 0.10
C SER A 58 16.68 -7.74 -0.14
N ARG A 59 16.39 -8.77 0.66
CA ARG A 59 15.13 -9.52 0.57
C ARG A 59 13.89 -8.63 0.70
N PHE A 60 12.84 -8.97 -0.03
CA PHE A 60 11.50 -8.37 0.00
C PHE A 60 11.44 -6.91 -0.47
N TYR A 61 12.32 -6.53 -1.38
CA TYR A 61 12.26 -5.24 -2.07
C TYR A 61 11.38 -5.34 -3.31
N VAL A 62 10.50 -4.36 -3.51
CA VAL A 62 9.72 -4.19 -4.74
C VAL A 62 10.22 -2.96 -5.48
N LEU A 63 10.67 -3.17 -6.72
CA LEU A 63 11.01 -2.11 -7.66
C LEU A 63 10.05 -2.14 -8.84
N HIS A 64 9.90 -1.02 -9.53
CA HIS A 64 9.04 -0.92 -10.70
C HIS A 64 9.75 -0.20 -11.83
N GLY A 65 9.66 -0.73 -13.04
CA GLY A 65 10.08 -0.04 -14.25
C GLY A 65 9.02 -0.12 -15.34
N GLY A 66 8.89 0.95 -16.09
CA GLY A 66 8.00 1.01 -17.24
C GLY A 66 8.51 0.15 -18.40
N LYS A 67 7.64 -0.08 -19.39
CA LYS A 67 8.04 -0.71 -20.65
C LYS A 67 9.23 0.03 -21.26
N GLY A 68 10.29 -0.72 -21.56
CA GLY A 68 11.50 -0.22 -22.19
C GLY A 68 12.57 0.29 -21.23
N SER A 69 12.26 0.41 -19.93
CA SER A 69 13.25 0.74 -18.91
C SER A 69 14.38 -0.30 -18.90
N LYS A 70 15.60 0.19 -18.64
CA LYS A 70 16.81 -0.62 -18.57
C LYS A 70 17.09 -0.99 -17.13
N LEU A 71 17.15 -2.28 -16.85
CA LEU A 71 17.51 -2.86 -15.57
C LEU A 71 18.98 -3.32 -15.63
N VAL A 72 19.75 -2.96 -14.61
CA VAL A 72 21.06 -3.55 -14.31
C VAL A 72 21.01 -4.06 -12.88
N ILE A 73 21.37 -5.33 -12.67
CA ILE A 73 21.49 -5.93 -11.35
C ILE A 73 22.93 -6.38 -11.17
N GLN A 74 23.54 -5.99 -10.07
CA GLN A 74 24.82 -6.50 -9.60
C GLN A 74 24.59 -7.27 -8.31
N ALA A 75 24.44 -8.59 -8.44
CA ALA A 75 24.18 -9.48 -7.31
C ALA A 75 25.41 -9.59 -6.40
N GLY A 76 25.18 -9.63 -5.08
CA GLY A 76 26.22 -9.90 -4.09
C GLY A 76 26.74 -11.33 -4.16
N GLU A 77 27.74 -11.64 -3.33
CA GLU A 77 28.45 -12.94 -3.36
C GLU A 77 27.54 -14.15 -3.14
N ALA A 78 26.50 -14.00 -2.33
CA ALA A 78 25.51 -15.06 -2.07
C ALA A 78 24.46 -15.23 -3.18
N GLY A 79 24.58 -14.47 -4.27
CA GLY A 79 23.59 -14.40 -5.34
C GLY A 79 22.35 -13.56 -4.97
N LEU A 80 21.46 -13.40 -5.94
CA LEU A 80 20.18 -12.73 -5.77
C LEU A 80 19.06 -13.55 -6.41
N ARG A 81 17.94 -13.56 -5.72
CA ARG A 81 16.82 -14.43 -6.00
C ARG A 81 15.59 -13.52 -6.08
N LEU A 82 14.92 -13.51 -7.25
CA LEU A 82 13.85 -12.55 -7.54
C LEU A 82 12.75 -13.08 -8.44
N TYR A 83 11.64 -12.33 -8.50
CA TYR A 83 10.59 -12.45 -9.49
C TYR A 83 10.49 -11.20 -10.36
N TYR A 84 10.20 -11.39 -11.65
CA TYR A 84 9.63 -10.37 -12.52
C TYR A 84 8.14 -10.62 -12.69
N LEU A 85 7.32 -9.65 -12.28
CA LEU A 85 5.89 -9.62 -12.54
C LEU A 85 5.62 -8.60 -13.67
N MET A 86 5.44 -9.12 -14.88
CA MET A 86 5.24 -8.31 -16.08
C MET A 86 3.74 -8.11 -16.31
N TYR A 87 3.32 -6.87 -16.48
CA TYR A 87 1.90 -6.55 -16.65
C TYR A 87 1.67 -5.53 -17.77
N LYS A 88 0.40 -5.43 -18.18
CA LYS A 88 -0.14 -4.33 -18.98
C LYS A 88 -1.29 -3.71 -18.21
N ALA A 89 -1.27 -2.38 -18.09
CA ALA A 89 -2.39 -1.62 -17.57
C ALA A 89 -3.10 -0.94 -18.74
N ASN A 90 -4.41 -1.16 -18.84
CA ASN A 90 -5.28 -0.43 -19.75
C ASN A 90 -6.22 0.45 -18.94
N LEU A 91 -6.25 1.74 -19.26
CA LEU A 91 -7.29 2.61 -18.73
C LEU A 91 -8.60 2.36 -19.49
N PRO A 92 -9.77 2.46 -18.82
CA PRO A 92 -11.06 2.36 -19.48
C PRO A 92 -11.12 3.36 -20.65
N SER A 93 -11.34 2.85 -21.86
CA SER A 93 -11.46 3.69 -23.04
C SER A 93 -12.91 4.13 -23.20
N GLY A 94 -13.30 5.16 -22.43
CA GLY A 94 -14.59 5.83 -22.55
C GLY A 94 -14.52 7.23 -21.94
N GLY A 95 -14.68 8.27 -22.76
CA GLY A 95 -14.87 9.67 -22.33
C GLY A 95 -13.63 10.31 -21.69
N ARG A 96 -12.80 10.94 -22.50
CA ARG A 96 -11.59 11.64 -22.04
C ARG A 96 -11.98 12.97 -21.39
N ASN A 97 -11.44 13.21 -20.20
CA ASN A 97 -11.24 14.47 -19.46
C ASN A 97 -12.17 14.69 -18.26
N ASP A 98 -13.42 14.28 -18.36
CA ASP A 98 -14.48 14.49 -17.39
C ASP A 98 -14.46 13.45 -16.26
N LEU A 99 -14.27 12.16 -16.55
CA LEU A 99 -14.18 11.15 -15.49
C LEU A 99 -12.90 11.29 -14.66
N GLY A 100 -11.76 11.55 -15.30
CA GLY A 100 -10.49 11.82 -14.60
C GLY A 100 -10.56 13.10 -13.74
N ARG A 101 -11.25 14.14 -14.21
CA ARG A 101 -11.47 15.38 -13.44
C ARG A 101 -12.51 15.18 -12.34
N LEU A 102 -13.59 14.44 -12.58
CA LEU A 102 -14.63 14.14 -11.61
C LEU A 102 -14.11 13.24 -10.49
N ILE A 103 -13.33 12.21 -10.82
CA ILE A 103 -12.69 11.35 -9.83
C ILE A 103 -11.64 12.16 -9.04
N LYS A 104 -10.89 13.04 -9.71
CA LYS A 104 -9.99 13.98 -9.03
C LYS A 104 -10.75 14.97 -8.14
N GLU A 105 -11.91 15.50 -8.55
CA GLU A 105 -12.76 16.39 -7.75
C GLU A 105 -13.42 15.65 -6.57
N ILE A 106 -13.84 14.40 -6.75
CA ILE A 106 -14.44 13.56 -5.70
C ILE A 106 -13.39 13.09 -4.70
N LEU A 107 -12.18 12.74 -5.15
CA LEU A 107 -11.11 12.23 -4.29
C LEU A 107 -10.18 13.32 -3.75
N MET A 108 -10.12 14.50 -4.39
CA MET A 108 -9.39 15.68 -3.87
C MET A 108 -10.26 16.67 -3.12
N LYS A 109 -11.60 16.50 -3.08
CA LYS A 109 -12.39 17.19 -2.06
C LYS A 109 -12.11 16.51 -0.73
N ASP A 110 -11.31 17.20 0.09
CA ASP A 110 -11.06 17.00 1.52
C ASP A 110 -11.56 15.66 2.08
N GLN A 111 -10.86 14.57 1.75
CA GLN A 111 -11.03 13.26 2.40
C GLN A 111 -10.61 13.28 3.87
N LEU A 112 -9.96 14.36 4.29
CA LEU A 112 -9.54 14.63 5.65
C LEU A 112 -10.26 15.90 6.07
N VAL A 113 -11.12 15.76 7.07
CA VAL A 113 -11.73 16.89 7.77
C VAL A 113 -11.02 16.99 9.12
N GLU A 114 -10.41 18.14 9.39
CA GLU A 114 -9.93 18.44 10.74
C GLU A 114 -11.15 18.73 11.62
N VAL A 115 -11.31 17.93 12.69
CA VAL A 115 -12.42 18.05 13.63
C VAL A 115 -11.88 18.35 15.02
N SER A 116 -12.60 19.16 15.80
CA SER A 116 -12.24 19.37 17.21
C SER A 116 -12.51 18.10 18.02
N SER A 117 -11.84 17.96 19.17
CA SER A 117 -11.99 16.77 20.02
C SER A 117 -13.43 16.59 20.54
N GLU A 118 -14.14 17.69 20.74
CA GLU A 118 -15.51 17.74 21.22
C GLU A 118 -16.52 17.33 20.15
N ALA A 119 -16.17 17.46 18.87
CA ALA A 119 -17.02 17.08 17.75
C ALA A 119 -16.92 15.58 17.41
N ILE A 120 -15.93 14.85 17.96
CA ILE A 120 -15.72 13.41 17.72
C ILE A 120 -17.01 12.57 17.86
N PRO A 121 -17.89 12.79 18.85
CA PRO A 121 -19.13 12.04 18.97
C PRO A 121 -20.06 12.15 17.75
N GLU A 122 -19.99 13.24 16.98
CA GLU A 122 -20.80 13.43 15.77
C GLU A 122 -20.33 12.55 14.59
N PHE A 123 -19.07 12.10 14.62
CA PHE A 123 -18.44 11.26 13.60
C PHE A 123 -18.25 9.81 14.06
N ALA A 124 -18.41 9.53 15.35
CA ALA A 124 -18.18 8.21 15.92
C ALA A 124 -19.28 7.22 15.49
N GLY A 125 -18.87 6.19 14.75
CA GLY A 125 -19.74 5.06 14.41
C GLY A 125 -19.73 3.96 15.48
N ASP A 126 -20.33 2.82 15.15
CA ASP A 126 -20.34 1.62 16.00
C ASP A 126 -18.96 1.03 16.27
N TYR A 127 -18.02 1.27 15.35
CA TYR A 127 -16.62 0.87 15.39
C TYR A 127 -15.77 2.06 14.97
N ILE A 128 -14.57 2.17 15.55
CA ILE A 128 -13.60 3.21 15.20
C ILE A 128 -12.30 2.54 14.80
N ILE A 129 -11.73 2.95 13.68
CA ILE A 129 -10.35 2.63 13.28
C ILE A 129 -9.54 3.91 13.46
N LEU A 130 -8.51 3.88 14.30
CA LEU A 130 -7.77 5.06 14.72
C LEU A 130 -6.27 4.88 14.47
N THR A 131 -5.67 5.75 13.66
CA THR A 131 -4.20 5.83 13.52
C THR A 131 -3.59 6.58 14.68
N ALA A 132 -2.69 5.93 15.43
CA ALA A 132 -1.92 6.58 16.49
C ALA A 132 -0.60 5.85 16.75
N ASP A 133 0.45 6.58 17.16
CA ASP A 133 1.76 5.99 17.45
C ASP A 133 1.75 5.11 18.70
N ASN A 134 1.48 5.72 19.86
CA ASN A 134 1.63 5.08 21.18
C ASN A 134 0.34 5.12 22.00
N LEU A 135 -0.81 5.33 21.35
CA LEU A 135 -2.09 5.42 22.05
C LEU A 135 -2.70 4.03 22.21
N THR A 136 -3.11 3.70 23.42
CA THR A 136 -3.79 2.45 23.73
C THR A 136 -5.28 2.65 23.94
N LEU A 137 -6.05 1.55 23.80
CA LEU A 137 -7.49 1.56 24.09
C LEU A 137 -7.77 1.90 25.56
N GLU A 138 -6.94 1.44 26.49
CA GLU A 138 -7.08 1.76 27.92
C GLU A 138 -6.87 3.26 28.19
N GLU A 139 -5.93 3.89 27.50
CA GLU A 139 -5.78 5.34 27.58
C GLU A 139 -6.98 6.08 26.99
N LEU A 140 -7.57 5.61 25.88
CA LEU A 140 -8.81 6.19 25.34
C LEU A 140 -9.97 6.14 26.33
N LYS A 141 -10.09 5.06 27.12
CA LYS A 141 -11.11 4.93 28.18
C LYS A 141 -10.93 5.93 29.32
N SER A 142 -9.75 6.53 29.47
CA SER A 142 -9.47 7.58 30.46
C SER A 142 -9.65 9.01 29.92
N LYS A 143 -9.73 9.18 28.59
CA LYS A 143 -9.79 10.51 27.98
C LYS A 143 -11.20 11.10 28.01
N PRO A 144 -11.33 12.41 28.30
CA PRO A 144 -12.58 13.14 28.11
C PRO A 144 -13.07 12.98 26.66
N VAL A 145 -14.39 12.96 26.47
CA VAL A 145 -15.08 12.68 25.19
C VAL A 145 -14.92 11.23 24.71
N TRP A 146 -13.71 10.71 24.56
CA TRP A 146 -13.49 9.35 24.05
C TRP A 146 -14.13 8.27 24.93
N SER A 147 -13.99 8.38 26.25
CA SER A 147 -14.61 7.49 27.22
C SER A 147 -16.14 7.47 27.19
N SER A 148 -16.79 8.50 26.62
CA SER A 148 -18.25 8.52 26.48
C SER A 148 -18.75 7.83 25.22
N LEU A 149 -17.87 7.50 24.27
CA LEU A 149 -18.22 6.85 23.00
C LEU A 149 -18.52 5.37 23.22
N ASP A 150 -19.61 4.88 22.62
CA ASP A 150 -20.00 3.48 22.76
C ASP A 150 -19.00 2.52 22.11
N ALA A 151 -18.35 2.93 21.03
CA ALA A 151 -17.26 2.14 20.43
C ALA A 151 -16.11 1.92 21.43
N VAL A 152 -15.72 2.95 22.20
CA VAL A 152 -14.65 2.87 23.21
C VAL A 152 -15.06 2.02 24.40
N LYS A 153 -16.29 2.21 24.93
CA LYS A 153 -16.79 1.44 26.09
C LYS A 153 -16.89 -0.06 25.82
N ASN A 154 -17.16 -0.43 24.57
CA ASN A 154 -17.40 -1.82 24.16
C ASN A 154 -16.18 -2.43 23.45
N ASP A 155 -14.99 -1.87 23.61
CA ASP A 155 -13.74 -2.37 23.00
C ASP A 155 -13.80 -2.52 21.45
N ARG A 156 -14.62 -1.69 20.80
CA ARG A 156 -14.83 -1.63 19.35
C ARG A 156 -13.95 -0.56 18.69
N VAL A 157 -12.71 -0.42 19.17
CA VAL A 157 -11.71 0.47 18.59
C VAL A 157 -10.50 -0.34 18.16
N PHE A 158 -10.18 -0.26 16.87
CA PHE A 158 -8.95 -0.78 16.31
C PHE A 158 -7.91 0.33 16.22
N ILE A 159 -6.75 0.14 16.83
CA ILE A 159 -5.65 1.11 16.80
C ILE A 159 -4.49 0.51 16.01
N TRP A 160 -4.19 1.12 14.87
CA TRP A 160 -3.04 0.82 14.02
C TRP A 160 -2.00 1.94 14.11
N SER A 161 -0.73 1.59 13.95
CA SER A 161 0.35 2.56 13.90
C SER A 161 0.43 3.25 12.53
N PRO A 162 1.01 4.46 12.43
CA PRO A 162 1.18 5.13 11.14
C PRO A 162 1.95 4.29 10.12
N ASP A 163 3.00 3.58 10.52
CA ASP A 163 3.77 2.69 9.63
C ASP A 163 2.96 1.49 9.10
N ARG A 164 1.86 1.11 9.75
CA ARG A 164 0.95 0.08 9.24
C ARG A 164 -0.15 0.65 8.36
N SER A 165 -0.58 1.89 8.62
CA SER A 165 -1.75 2.52 7.98
C SER A 165 -1.44 3.39 6.76
N TRP A 166 -0.22 3.90 6.63
CA TRP A 166 0.13 4.88 5.58
C TRP A 166 0.39 4.28 4.20
N TYR A 167 0.57 2.96 4.12
CA TYR A 167 0.87 2.29 2.86
C TYR A 167 -0.42 1.85 2.18
N PHE A 168 -0.54 2.18 0.89
CA PHE A 168 -1.72 1.88 0.07
C PHE A 168 -1.37 1.04 -1.16
N ASP A 169 -0.19 0.40 -1.16
CA ASP A 169 0.17 -0.55 -2.21
C ASP A 169 -0.66 -1.86 -2.07
N PRO A 170 -0.75 -2.69 -3.13
CA PRO A 170 -1.60 -3.88 -3.09
C PRO A 170 -1.26 -4.88 -2.00
N ILE A 171 0.01 -4.98 -1.58
CA ILE A 171 0.43 -5.91 -0.53
C ILE A 171 0.00 -5.35 0.82
N ALA A 172 0.29 -4.07 1.09
CA ALA A 172 -0.16 -3.41 2.32
C ALA A 172 -1.69 -3.41 2.44
N THR A 173 -2.42 -3.13 1.35
CA THR A 173 -3.89 -3.11 1.35
C THR A 173 -4.47 -4.49 1.64
N LEU A 174 -3.87 -5.56 1.09
CA LEU A 174 -4.28 -6.92 1.38
C LEU A 174 -4.04 -7.26 2.86
N ASP A 175 -2.83 -7.01 3.38
CA ASP A 175 -2.45 -7.26 4.78
C ASP A 175 -3.37 -6.50 5.75
N GLN A 176 -3.60 -5.20 5.51
CA GLN A 176 -4.51 -4.36 6.30
C GLN A 176 -5.96 -4.89 6.28
N THR A 177 -6.43 -5.37 5.12
CA THR A 177 -7.80 -5.90 4.99
C THR A 177 -7.94 -7.21 5.76
N GLU A 178 -6.96 -8.11 5.65
CA GLU A 178 -6.94 -9.37 6.39
C GLU A 178 -6.85 -9.12 7.91
N GLU A 179 -6.03 -8.16 8.34
CA GLU A 179 -5.89 -7.77 9.74
C GLU A 179 -7.21 -7.23 10.32
N LEU A 180 -7.88 -6.32 9.61
CA LEU A 180 -9.19 -5.81 10.03
C LEU A 180 -10.26 -6.91 10.04
N ALA A 181 -10.28 -7.80 9.04
CA ALA A 181 -11.21 -8.92 9.00
C ALA A 181 -11.01 -9.89 10.18
N ALA A 182 -9.77 -10.19 10.53
CA ALA A 182 -9.43 -10.99 11.70
C ALA A 182 -9.88 -10.31 13.00
N TRP A 183 -9.68 -9.00 13.13
CA TRP A 183 -10.16 -8.23 14.26
C TRP A 183 -11.69 -8.26 14.40
N PHE A 184 -12.44 -8.04 13.31
CA PHE A 184 -13.90 -8.13 13.30
C PHE A 184 -14.41 -9.51 13.74
N THR A 185 -13.73 -10.58 13.31
CA THR A 185 -14.09 -11.94 13.73
C THR A 185 -13.90 -12.10 15.23
N LYS A 186 -12.74 -11.69 15.77
CA LYS A 186 -12.42 -11.79 17.20
C LYS A 186 -13.41 -11.05 18.10
N ILE A 187 -13.83 -9.85 17.72
CA ILE A 187 -14.80 -9.06 18.52
C ILE A 187 -16.23 -9.58 18.38
N SER A 188 -16.56 -10.27 17.27
CA SER A 188 -17.87 -10.88 17.08
C SER A 188 -18.09 -12.12 17.96
N GLU A 189 -17.01 -12.85 18.27
CA GLU A 189 -17.01 -14.04 19.14
C GLU A 189 -17.12 -13.72 20.64
N GLN A 190 -16.97 -12.44 21.01
CA GLN A 190 -17.04 -11.97 22.40
C GLN A 190 -18.46 -11.58 22.85
N LYS A 191 -19.45 -11.68 21.95
CA LYS A 191 -20.88 -11.46 22.24
C LYS A 191 -21.56 -12.77 22.63
#